data_AF-A0A969HV89-F1
#
_entry.id   AF-A0A969HV89-F1
#
_cell.length_a   1.000
_cell.length_b   1.000
_cell.length_c   1.000
_cell.angle_alpha   90.00
_cell.angle_beta   90.00
_cell.angle_gamma   90.00
#
_symmetry.space_group_name_H-M   'P 1'
#
loop_
_entity.id
_entity.type
_entity.pdbx_description
1 polymer ?
#
loop_
_entity_poly.entity_id
_entity_poly.type
_entity_poly.pdbx_seq_one_letter_code
_entity_poly.pdbx_strand_id
1 'polypeptide(L)'
;MATLTPLETIDAFTDTIRAKLGPYWITSAEEFITTAQTSNSQFGSGLLALTRVLDMREEQVRALIKAAQEALPSGVAFDVGPPPVLGTGAIFEGMELPEATAFDLPLELPAEVDLTGKIPPPAQQGKRNTCVAFSLIAMYQYISTDNTDLSEQFLYWACKDRDGIPHIKGTRPDIALQVLTTVGVCAEETWPYQTAEEADNEGQGPPPARALSEAQHRRIGSYQVLAAKTSARSRRCWQITNRY
;
A
#
# COMPACT_ATOMS: atom_id res chain seq x y z
N MET A 1 2.75 13.51 -21.48
CA MET A 1 1.64 12.87 -20.75
C MET A 1 0.44 12.88 -21.67
N ALA A 2 -0.18 11.73 -21.93
CA ALA A 2 -1.42 11.69 -22.70
C ALA A 2 -2.52 12.39 -21.89
N THR A 3 -3.27 13.27 -22.53
CA THR A 3 -4.47 13.89 -21.97
C THR A 3 -5.58 12.84 -22.02
N LEU A 4 -6.18 12.50 -20.88
CA LEU A 4 -7.30 11.55 -20.82
C LEU A 4 -8.52 12.14 -21.53
N THR A 5 -9.30 11.30 -22.23
CA THR A 5 -10.53 11.70 -22.91
C THR A 5 -11.67 11.90 -21.89
N PRO A 6 -12.12 13.14 -21.63
CA PRO A 6 -13.13 13.40 -20.60
C PRO A 6 -14.50 12.79 -20.95
N LEU A 7 -15.22 12.22 -19.98
CA LEU A 7 -16.56 11.66 -20.23
C LEU A 7 -17.58 12.74 -20.65
N GLU A 8 -17.33 14.00 -20.28
CA GLU A 8 -18.18 15.13 -20.67
C GLU A 8 -18.18 15.40 -22.18
N THR A 9 -17.17 14.92 -22.92
CA THR A 9 -17.09 15.08 -24.37
C THR A 9 -17.77 13.94 -25.14
N ILE A 10 -18.41 12.99 -24.44
CA ILE A 10 -19.02 11.80 -25.04
C ILE A 10 -20.53 11.83 -24.78
N ASP A 11 -21.33 12.02 -25.82
CA ASP A 11 -22.80 12.21 -25.73
C ASP A 11 -23.51 11.06 -24.97
N ALA A 12 -23.00 9.84 -25.08
CA ALA A 12 -23.55 8.67 -24.39
C ALA A 12 -23.46 8.78 -22.85
N PHE A 13 -22.53 9.57 -22.32
CA PHE A 13 -22.32 9.77 -20.88
C PHE A 13 -23.06 11.02 -20.42
N THR A 14 -24.37 10.93 -20.22
CA THR A 14 -25.22 12.03 -19.74
C THR A 14 -24.78 12.55 -18.36
N ASP A 15 -25.25 13.75 -17.97
CA ASP A 15 -25.00 14.31 -16.63
C ASP A 15 -25.38 13.34 -15.50
N THR A 16 -26.47 12.59 -15.66
CA THR A 16 -26.90 11.58 -14.69
C THR A 16 -25.90 10.44 -14.57
N ILE A 17 -25.36 9.95 -15.69
CA ILE A 17 -24.34 8.88 -15.70
C ILE A 17 -23.06 9.40 -15.06
N ARG A 18 -22.60 10.60 -15.45
CA ARG A 18 -21.40 11.23 -14.88
C ARG A 18 -21.54 11.47 -13.37
N ALA A 19 -22.71 11.89 -12.90
CA ALA A 19 -22.97 12.06 -11.47
C ALA A 19 -22.89 10.74 -10.69
N LYS A 20 -23.34 9.61 -11.27
CA LYS A 20 -23.21 8.28 -10.65
C LYS A 20 -21.77 7.76 -10.65
N LEU A 21 -20.97 8.12 -11.65
CA LEU A 21 -19.56 7.72 -11.78
C LEU A 21 -18.59 8.60 -10.95
N GLY A 22 -18.96 9.86 -10.70
CA GLY A 22 -18.15 10.84 -9.99
C GLY A 22 -17.63 10.39 -8.61
N PRO A 23 -18.44 9.77 -7.74
CA PRO A 23 -18.00 9.23 -6.46
C PRO A 23 -16.88 8.18 -6.56
N TYR A 24 -16.73 7.53 -7.72
CA TYR A 24 -15.69 6.53 -7.99
C TYR A 24 -14.49 7.13 -8.75
N TRP A 25 -14.47 8.45 -8.93
CA TRP A 25 -13.47 9.19 -9.71
C TRP A 25 -13.32 8.72 -11.16
N ILE A 26 -14.36 8.11 -11.72
CA ILE A 26 -14.38 7.71 -13.13
C ILE A 26 -14.85 8.92 -13.93
N THR A 27 -13.88 9.65 -14.49
CA THR A 27 -14.09 10.95 -15.15
C THR A 27 -13.67 10.97 -16.62
N SER A 28 -13.02 9.91 -17.09
CA SER A 28 -12.54 9.74 -18.47
C SER A 28 -12.94 8.40 -19.09
N ALA A 29 -12.88 8.33 -20.42
CA ALA A 29 -13.14 7.12 -21.18
C ALA A 29 -12.17 6.00 -20.78
N GLU A 30 -10.90 6.33 -20.57
CA GLU A 30 -9.86 5.38 -20.20
C GLU A 30 -10.11 4.79 -18.82
N GLU A 31 -10.44 5.63 -17.83
CA GLU A 31 -10.81 5.19 -16.48
C GLU A 31 -12.04 4.27 -16.53
N PHE A 32 -13.06 4.61 -17.31
CA PHE A 32 -14.28 3.81 -17.45
C PHE A 32 -14.03 2.44 -18.11
N ILE A 33 -13.26 2.40 -19.19
CA ILE A 33 -12.96 1.16 -19.92
C ILE A 33 -12.06 0.24 -19.07
N THR A 34 -11.02 0.81 -18.45
CA THR A 34 -10.12 0.07 -17.56
C THR A 34 -10.91 -0.53 -16.40
N THR A 35 -11.82 0.25 -15.82
CA THR A 35 -12.74 -0.22 -14.77
C THR A 35 -13.55 -1.41 -15.25
N ALA A 36 -14.17 -1.34 -16.43
CA ALA A 36 -14.99 -2.42 -16.96
C ALA A 36 -14.20 -3.72 -17.23
N GLN A 37 -12.91 -3.61 -17.54
CA GLN A 37 -12.02 -4.74 -17.88
C GLN A 37 -11.29 -5.34 -16.67
N THR A 38 -11.28 -4.65 -15.53
CA THR A 38 -10.58 -5.10 -14.32
C THR A 38 -11.47 -6.01 -13.46
N SER A 39 -10.86 -6.89 -12.66
CA SER A 39 -11.59 -7.73 -11.70
C SER A 39 -12.24 -6.90 -10.59
N ASN A 40 -13.26 -7.45 -9.93
CA ASN A 40 -13.94 -6.79 -8.82
C ASN A 40 -14.22 -7.80 -7.71
N SER A 41 -13.79 -7.51 -6.49
CA SER A 41 -13.92 -8.39 -5.32
C SER A 41 -15.38 -8.68 -4.94
N GLN A 42 -16.26 -7.68 -5.06
CA GLN A 42 -17.66 -7.78 -4.62
C GLN A 42 -18.57 -8.42 -5.67
N PHE A 43 -18.37 -8.10 -6.95
CA PHE A 43 -19.27 -8.49 -8.04
C PHE A 43 -18.64 -9.44 -9.06
N GLY A 44 -17.38 -9.85 -8.85
CA GLY A 44 -16.62 -10.73 -9.73
C GLY A 44 -15.94 -10.01 -10.91
N SER A 45 -16.55 -8.95 -11.46
CA SER A 45 -15.92 -8.12 -12.52
C SER A 45 -16.33 -6.66 -12.42
N GLY A 46 -15.47 -5.76 -12.90
CA GLY A 46 -15.77 -4.33 -12.95
C GLY A 46 -16.95 -4.00 -13.87
N LEU A 47 -17.17 -4.77 -14.95
CA LEU A 47 -18.38 -4.68 -15.76
C LEU A 47 -19.65 -4.88 -14.92
N LEU A 48 -19.71 -5.96 -14.12
CA LEU A 48 -20.86 -6.24 -13.26
C LEU A 48 -21.00 -5.18 -12.17
N ALA A 49 -19.90 -4.68 -11.61
CA ALA A 49 -19.95 -3.57 -10.67
C ALA A 49 -20.58 -2.31 -11.30
N LEU A 50 -20.20 -1.95 -12.53
CA LEU A 50 -20.76 -0.82 -13.26
C LEU A 50 -22.27 -0.98 -13.53
N THR A 51 -22.78 -2.19 -13.77
CA THR A 51 -24.23 -2.41 -13.90
C THR A 51 -24.99 -1.99 -12.65
N ARG A 52 -24.41 -2.24 -11.47
CA ARG A 52 -25.00 -1.88 -10.18
C ARG A 52 -24.90 -0.38 -9.90
N VAL A 53 -23.73 0.21 -10.16
CA VAL A 53 -23.52 1.65 -9.98
C VAL A 53 -24.45 2.47 -10.87
N LEU A 54 -24.55 2.08 -12.14
CA LEU A 54 -25.31 2.84 -13.13
C LEU A 54 -26.81 2.55 -13.09
N ASP A 55 -27.23 1.48 -12.40
CA ASP A 55 -28.59 0.93 -12.44
C ASP A 55 -29.00 0.64 -13.90
N MET A 56 -28.14 -0.11 -14.59
CA MET A 56 -28.25 -0.40 -16.02
C MET A 56 -28.06 -1.89 -16.26
N ARG A 57 -28.73 -2.41 -17.30
CA ARG A 57 -28.47 -3.77 -17.79
C ARG A 57 -27.07 -3.84 -18.41
N GLU A 58 -26.48 -5.03 -18.39
CA GLU A 58 -25.13 -5.26 -18.93
C GLU A 58 -24.99 -4.79 -20.38
N GLU A 59 -26.00 -5.02 -21.23
CA GLU A 59 -26.03 -4.56 -22.63
C GLU A 59 -25.89 -3.03 -22.75
N GLN A 60 -26.51 -2.28 -21.84
CA GLN A 60 -26.44 -0.82 -21.83
C GLN A 60 -25.05 -0.34 -21.39
N VAL A 61 -24.45 -0.99 -20.39
CA VAL A 61 -23.07 -0.71 -19.98
C VAL A 61 -22.08 -1.06 -21.10
N ARG A 62 -22.28 -2.16 -21.81
CA ARG A 62 -21.47 -2.52 -23.00
C ARG A 62 -21.59 -1.50 -24.13
N ALA A 63 -22.77 -0.90 -24.31
CA ALA A 63 -22.94 0.19 -25.26
C ALA A 63 -22.16 1.45 -24.84
N LEU A 64 -22.11 1.77 -23.53
CA LEU A 64 -21.27 2.86 -23.01
C LEU A 64 -19.78 2.57 -23.19
N ILE A 65 -19.34 1.32 -22.98
CA ILE A 65 -17.95 0.91 -23.22
C ILE A 65 -17.58 1.11 -24.69
N LYS A 66 -18.46 0.70 -25.60
CA LYS A 66 -18.26 0.91 -27.03
C LYS A 66 -18.18 2.40 -27.38
N ALA A 67 -19.09 3.23 -26.86
CA ALA A 67 -19.06 4.67 -27.08
C ALA A 67 -17.77 5.32 -26.51
N ALA A 68 -17.32 4.86 -25.34
CA ALA A 68 -16.05 5.29 -24.76
C ALA A 68 -14.86 4.88 -25.66
N GLN A 69 -14.85 3.66 -26.19
CA GLN A 69 -13.79 3.17 -27.07
C GLN A 69 -13.72 3.95 -28.39
N GLU A 70 -14.87 4.29 -28.96
CA GLU A 70 -14.97 5.09 -30.19
C GLU A 70 -14.49 6.54 -30.01
N ALA A 71 -14.55 7.06 -28.77
CA ALA A 71 -14.10 8.42 -28.44
C ALA A 71 -12.59 8.53 -28.18
N LEU A 72 -11.87 7.41 -28.07
CA LEU A 72 -10.44 7.43 -27.78
C LEU A 72 -9.62 7.86 -29.00
N PRO A 73 -8.50 8.57 -28.79
CA PRO A 73 -7.55 8.83 -29.85
C PRO A 73 -6.95 7.53 -30.40
N SER A 74 -6.57 7.54 -31.68
CA SER A 74 -5.94 6.39 -32.32
C SER A 74 -4.62 6.02 -31.62
N GLY A 75 -4.43 4.71 -31.36
CA GLY A 75 -3.22 4.19 -30.73
C GLY A 75 -3.27 4.05 -29.20
N VAL A 76 -4.41 4.35 -28.56
CA VAL A 76 -4.62 3.99 -27.15
C VAL A 76 -4.79 2.48 -27.03
N ALA A 77 -3.84 1.83 -26.35
CA ALA A 77 -3.94 0.44 -25.95
C ALA A 77 -4.30 0.36 -24.46
N PHE A 78 -5.28 -0.47 -24.13
CA PHE A 78 -5.62 -0.85 -22.74
C PHE A 78 -4.78 -2.01 -22.24
N ASP A 79 -3.83 -2.48 -23.06
CA ASP A 79 -2.84 -3.43 -22.62
C ASP A 79 -2.02 -2.75 -21.52
N VAL A 80 -2.01 -3.37 -20.35
CA VAL A 80 -1.28 -2.84 -19.20
C VAL A 80 0.20 -3.03 -19.54
N GLY A 81 0.79 -2.03 -20.19
CA GLY A 81 2.23 -1.96 -20.38
C GLY A 81 2.92 -2.18 -19.04
N PRO A 82 4.16 -2.70 -19.03
CA PRO A 82 4.85 -3.03 -17.79
C PRO A 82 4.74 -1.85 -16.83
N PRO A 83 4.27 -2.10 -15.58
CA PRO A 83 3.97 -1.02 -14.65
C PRO A 83 5.18 -0.10 -14.58
N PRO A 84 4.99 1.23 -14.63
CA PRO A 84 6.09 2.16 -14.47
C PRO A 84 6.82 1.80 -13.17
N VAL A 85 8.15 1.79 -13.20
CA VAL A 85 8.97 1.54 -12.01
C VAL A 85 8.80 2.74 -11.07
N LEU A 86 7.69 2.73 -10.33
CA LEU A 86 7.45 3.56 -9.17
C LEU A 86 8.19 2.90 -8.00
N GLY A 87 8.62 3.68 -7.01
CA GLY A 87 9.11 3.12 -5.76
C GLY A 87 8.04 2.18 -5.21
N THR A 88 8.35 0.88 -5.16
CA THR A 88 7.36 -0.18 -4.91
C THR A 88 6.87 -0.21 -3.45
N GLY A 89 7.37 0.69 -2.60
CA GLY A 89 7.06 0.68 -1.17
C GLY A 89 7.51 -0.64 -0.55
N ALA A 90 6.63 -1.31 0.20
CA ALA A 90 6.88 -2.62 0.80
C ALA A 90 6.69 -3.81 -0.15
N ILE A 91 6.54 -3.57 -1.46
CA ILE A 91 6.33 -4.61 -2.47
C ILE A 91 7.70 -5.08 -3.00
N PHE A 92 8.00 -6.37 -2.77
CA PHE A 92 9.24 -7.02 -3.21
C PHE A 92 8.94 -8.18 -4.17
N GLU A 93 9.94 -8.52 -4.96
CA GLU A 93 9.90 -9.65 -5.89
C GLU A 93 9.61 -10.97 -5.13
N GLY A 94 8.66 -11.76 -5.65
CA GLY A 94 8.22 -13.03 -5.07
C GLY A 94 7.05 -12.95 -4.07
N MET A 95 6.45 -11.79 -3.86
CA MET A 95 5.23 -11.65 -3.06
C MET A 95 3.98 -11.81 -3.93
N GLU A 96 3.04 -12.68 -3.54
CA GLU A 96 1.69 -12.68 -4.10
C GLU A 96 0.99 -11.38 -3.69
N LEU A 97 0.74 -10.51 -4.65
CA LEU A 97 -0.04 -9.31 -4.44
C LEU A 97 -1.52 -9.63 -4.65
N PRO A 98 -2.43 -9.11 -3.80
CA PRO A 98 -3.84 -9.15 -4.13
C PRO A 98 -4.07 -8.42 -5.45
N GLU A 99 -4.93 -8.99 -6.31
CA GLU A 99 -5.31 -8.34 -7.57
C GLU A 99 -5.85 -6.93 -7.29
N ALA A 100 -5.42 -5.96 -8.10
CA ALA A 100 -6.01 -4.63 -8.07
C ALA A 100 -7.47 -4.74 -8.54
N THR A 101 -8.41 -4.44 -7.64
CA THR A 101 -9.84 -4.43 -7.97
C THR A 101 -10.24 -3.10 -8.61
N ALA A 102 -11.21 -3.13 -9.52
CA ALA A 102 -11.62 -1.99 -10.32
C ALA A 102 -12.08 -0.78 -9.48
N PHE A 103 -12.89 -1.05 -8.45
CA PHE A 103 -13.34 -0.13 -7.39
C PHE A 103 -14.21 -0.92 -6.40
N ASP A 104 -14.29 -0.48 -5.15
CA ASP A 104 -15.32 -0.97 -4.21
C ASP A 104 -16.48 0.04 -4.14
N LEU A 105 -17.66 -0.39 -3.69
CA LEU A 105 -18.71 0.55 -3.30
C LEU A 105 -18.12 1.59 -2.33
N PRO A 106 -18.52 2.88 -2.40
CA PRO A 106 -17.95 3.89 -1.55
C PRO A 106 -18.28 3.53 -0.10
N LEU A 107 -17.29 2.99 0.61
CA LEU A 107 -17.34 3.02 2.06
C LEU A 107 -17.31 4.50 2.43
N GLU A 108 -18.21 4.89 3.33
CA GLU A 108 -18.14 6.20 3.98
C GLU A 108 -16.87 6.23 4.84
N LEU A 109 -15.74 6.52 4.19
CA LEU A 109 -14.52 6.83 4.88
C LEU A 109 -14.63 8.26 5.42
N PRO A 110 -14.14 8.52 6.63
CA PRO A 110 -14.03 9.88 7.11
C PRO A 110 -13.16 10.68 6.15
N ALA A 111 -13.51 11.96 5.95
CA ALA A 111 -12.74 12.86 5.09
C ALA A 111 -11.28 12.99 5.53
N GLU A 112 -11.02 12.82 6.82
CA GLU A 112 -9.69 12.86 7.43
C GLU A 112 -9.64 11.94 8.65
N VAL A 113 -8.49 11.29 8.85
CA VAL A 113 -8.16 10.57 10.08
C VAL A 113 -6.82 11.08 10.57
N ASP A 114 -6.80 11.72 11.73
CA ASP A 114 -5.57 12.12 12.41
C ASP A 114 -5.11 11.01 13.38
N LEU A 115 -3.88 10.53 13.18
CA LEU A 115 -3.22 9.53 14.01
C LEU A 115 -2.03 10.09 14.79
N THR A 116 -1.72 11.38 14.65
CA THR A 116 -0.48 12.02 15.17
C THR A 116 -0.33 11.88 16.69
N GLY A 117 -1.44 11.83 17.43
CA GLY A 117 -1.43 11.62 18.88
C GLY A 117 -1.61 10.16 19.33
N LYS A 118 -1.67 9.22 18.40
CA LYS A 118 -1.91 7.79 18.69
C LYS A 118 -0.70 6.91 18.40
N ILE A 119 0.19 7.36 17.51
CA ILE A 119 1.45 6.66 17.23
C ILE A 119 2.51 7.03 18.28
N PRO A 120 3.50 6.15 18.54
CA PRO A 120 4.61 6.46 19.43
C PRO A 120 5.37 7.73 19.00
N PRO A 121 6.04 8.43 19.93
CA PRO A 121 6.90 9.56 19.59
C PRO A 121 7.94 9.18 18.51
N PRO A 122 8.31 10.11 17.63
CA PRO A 122 9.34 9.84 16.62
C PRO A 122 10.65 9.37 17.25
N ALA A 123 11.13 8.21 16.82
CA ALA A 123 12.42 7.65 17.24
C ALA A 123 13.52 7.92 16.19
N GLN A 124 14.78 7.65 16.53
CA GLN A 124 15.94 8.06 15.74
C GLN A 124 16.80 6.86 15.30
N GLN A 125 16.65 6.44 14.04
CA GLN A 125 17.47 5.37 13.46
C GLN A 125 18.96 5.75 13.28
N GLY A 126 19.26 7.05 13.30
CA GLY A 126 20.62 7.56 13.12
C GLY A 126 21.12 7.34 11.69
N LYS A 127 22.36 6.87 11.55
CA LYS A 127 22.99 6.67 10.23
C LYS A 127 22.72 5.30 9.60
N ARG A 128 22.12 4.38 10.37
CA ARG A 128 21.85 3.01 9.92
C ARG A 128 20.59 2.96 9.05
N ASN A 129 20.52 1.97 8.17
CA ASN A 129 19.39 1.75 7.28
C ASN A 129 18.33 0.82 7.91
N THR A 130 17.86 1.16 9.11
CA THR A 130 16.95 0.33 9.93
C THR A 130 15.50 0.79 9.87
N CYS A 131 15.14 1.65 8.92
CA CYS A 131 13.81 2.27 8.80
C CYS A 131 12.64 1.27 8.84
N VAL A 132 12.83 0.06 8.31
CA VAL A 132 11.82 -1.00 8.33
C VAL A 132 11.51 -1.43 9.76
N ALA A 133 12.54 -1.61 10.60
CA ALA A 133 12.34 -2.00 11.99
C ALA A 133 11.59 -0.91 12.76
N PHE A 134 12.03 0.35 12.65
CA PHE A 134 11.35 1.50 13.23
C PHE A 134 9.89 1.62 12.78
N SER A 135 9.63 1.48 11.48
CA SER A 135 8.28 1.59 10.94
C SER A 135 7.35 0.50 11.50
N LEU A 136 7.82 -0.74 11.55
CA LEU A 136 6.99 -1.85 12.01
C LEU A 136 6.85 -1.89 13.54
N ILE A 137 7.83 -1.43 14.31
CA ILE A 137 7.70 -1.29 15.76
C ILE A 137 6.68 -0.22 16.12
N ALA A 138 6.76 0.95 15.48
CA ALA A 138 5.76 2.00 15.66
C ALA A 138 4.35 1.51 15.28
N MET A 139 4.23 0.76 14.17
CA MET A 139 2.98 0.15 13.75
C MET A 139 2.47 -0.89 14.77
N TYR A 140 3.35 -1.75 15.29
CA TYR A 140 3.00 -2.73 16.33
C TYR A 140 2.47 -2.02 17.56
N GLN A 141 3.18 -1.01 18.08
CA GLN A 141 2.79 -0.27 19.28
C GLN A 141 1.48 0.52 19.09
N TYR A 142 1.21 1.01 17.87
CA TYR A 142 -0.06 1.66 17.56
C TYR A 142 -1.25 0.69 17.54
N ILE A 143 -1.06 -0.51 16.95
CA ILE A 143 -2.13 -1.50 16.80
C ILE A 143 -2.35 -2.29 18.09
N SER A 144 -1.27 -2.55 18.83
CA SER A 144 -1.28 -3.29 20.08
C SER A 144 -1.76 -2.42 21.25
N THR A 145 -2.34 -3.06 22.27
CA THR A 145 -2.57 -2.42 23.58
C THR A 145 -1.34 -2.50 24.50
N ASP A 146 -0.24 -3.07 24.01
CA ASP A 146 1.03 -3.18 24.73
C ASP A 146 1.82 -1.87 24.66
N ASN A 147 1.93 -1.19 25.80
CA ASN A 147 2.68 0.05 25.95
C ASN A 147 4.18 -0.17 26.21
N THR A 148 4.69 -1.40 26.10
CA THR A 148 6.12 -1.67 26.21
C THR A 148 6.86 -0.93 25.08
N ASP A 149 7.96 -0.27 25.42
CA ASP A 149 8.92 0.21 24.42
C ASP A 149 9.66 -0.99 23.80
N LEU A 150 9.64 -1.15 22.47
CA LEU A 150 10.06 -2.38 21.80
C LEU A 150 11.35 -2.18 21.02
N SER A 151 12.16 -3.23 20.95
CA SER A 151 13.50 -3.13 20.39
C SER A 151 13.53 -3.17 18.86
N GLU A 152 13.81 -2.03 18.21
CA GLU A 152 14.13 -1.99 16.78
C GLU A 152 15.41 -2.77 16.47
N GLN A 153 16.36 -2.79 17.41
CA GLN A 153 17.61 -3.54 17.28
C GLN A 153 17.35 -5.04 17.14
N PHE A 154 16.49 -5.58 18.01
CA PHE A 154 16.12 -6.99 17.97
C PHE A 154 15.43 -7.34 16.66
N LEU A 155 14.44 -6.54 16.24
CA LEU A 155 13.71 -6.79 15.01
C LEU A 155 14.65 -6.74 13.79
N TYR A 156 15.54 -5.75 13.73
CA TYR A 156 16.49 -5.62 12.62
C TYR A 156 17.48 -6.79 12.59
N TRP A 157 18.08 -7.16 13.73
CA TRP A 157 18.95 -8.33 13.83
C TRP A 157 18.26 -9.60 13.34
N ALA A 158 17.04 -9.86 13.84
CA ALA A 158 16.28 -11.06 13.50
C ALA A 158 15.91 -11.11 12.01
N CYS A 159 15.77 -9.94 11.36
CA CYS A 159 15.63 -9.85 9.92
C CYS A 159 16.93 -10.20 9.19
N LYS A 160 18.08 -9.67 9.61
CA LYS A 160 19.39 -9.97 8.97
C LYS A 160 19.74 -11.46 9.02
N ASP A 161 19.26 -12.16 10.05
CA ASP A 161 19.39 -13.62 10.20
C ASP A 161 18.54 -14.42 9.19
N ARG A 162 17.52 -13.80 8.56
CA ARG A 162 16.52 -14.48 7.71
C ARG A 162 16.41 -13.94 6.29
N ASP A 163 16.90 -12.74 6.02
CA ASP A 163 16.69 -12.06 4.74
C ASP A 163 17.59 -12.56 3.60
N GLY A 164 18.57 -13.42 3.91
CA GLY A 164 19.53 -13.97 2.93
C GLY A 164 20.54 -12.94 2.42
N ILE A 165 20.55 -11.73 2.98
CA ILE A 165 21.44 -10.63 2.61
C ILE A 165 22.13 -10.02 3.84
N PRO A 166 22.74 -10.81 4.74
CA PRO A 166 23.18 -10.37 6.08
C PRO A 166 24.18 -9.20 6.08
N HIS A 167 24.96 -9.04 5.00
CA HIS A 167 25.97 -7.98 4.87
C HIS A 167 25.50 -6.75 4.08
N ILE A 168 24.27 -6.77 3.57
CA ILE A 168 23.67 -5.65 2.84
C ILE A 168 22.85 -4.80 3.81
N LYS A 169 23.11 -3.50 3.82
CA LYS A 169 22.36 -2.54 4.64
C LYS A 169 20.88 -2.55 4.27
N GLY A 170 20.02 -2.50 5.28
CA GLY A 170 18.57 -2.59 5.12
C GLY A 170 18.03 -4.02 5.16
N THR A 171 16.71 -4.09 5.15
CA THR A 171 15.94 -5.33 5.09
C THR A 171 14.62 -5.08 4.36
N ARG A 172 13.80 -6.12 4.20
CA ARG A 172 12.49 -6.07 3.58
C ARG A 172 11.37 -6.11 4.64
N PRO A 173 10.35 -5.24 4.56
CA PRO A 173 9.14 -5.28 5.37
C PRO A 173 8.47 -6.64 5.52
N ASP A 174 8.43 -7.46 4.47
CA ASP A 174 7.80 -8.79 4.53
C ASP A 174 8.58 -9.76 5.43
N ILE A 175 9.91 -9.71 5.40
CA ILE A 175 10.75 -10.46 6.34
C ILE A 175 10.51 -9.98 7.77
N ALA A 176 10.39 -8.66 7.99
CA ALA A 176 10.10 -8.12 9.31
C ALA A 176 8.72 -8.56 9.84
N LEU A 177 7.69 -8.58 9.00
CA LEU A 177 6.36 -9.12 9.35
C LEU A 177 6.41 -10.62 9.66
N GLN A 178 7.18 -11.41 8.89
CA GLN A 178 7.41 -12.83 9.19
C GLN A 178 8.13 -13.03 10.53
N VAL A 179 9.14 -12.21 10.83
CA VAL A 179 9.84 -12.22 12.12
C VAL A 179 8.87 -11.89 13.25
N LEU A 180 8.05 -10.83 13.14
CA LEU A 180 7.05 -10.50 14.15
C LEU A 180 6.02 -11.61 14.35
N THR A 181 5.70 -12.39 13.31
CA THR A 181 4.74 -13.50 13.41
C THR A 181 5.38 -14.75 14.04
N THR A 182 6.62 -15.07 13.68
CA THR A 182 7.27 -16.35 14.05
C THR A 182 8.16 -16.26 15.29
N VAL A 183 8.80 -15.12 15.49
CA VAL A 183 9.73 -14.85 16.59
C VAL A 183 9.07 -13.90 17.61
N GLY A 184 8.57 -12.76 17.12
CA GLY A 184 8.07 -11.63 17.91
C GLY A 184 9.17 -10.58 18.17
N VAL A 185 9.04 -9.77 19.23
CA VAL A 185 10.02 -8.73 19.58
C VAL A 185 10.15 -8.49 21.08
N CYS A 186 11.38 -8.26 21.57
CA CYS A 186 11.64 -7.97 22.99
C CYS A 186 11.44 -6.48 23.32
N ALA A 187 11.52 -6.14 24.61
CA ALA A 187 11.57 -4.75 25.04
C ALA A 187 12.88 -4.07 24.61
N GLU A 188 12.83 -2.75 24.38
CA GLU A 188 13.99 -1.91 24.10
C GLU A 188 15.00 -1.95 25.25
N GLU A 189 14.53 -1.94 26.51
CA GLU A 189 15.39 -2.12 27.69
C GLU A 189 16.17 -3.45 27.66
N THR A 190 15.60 -4.48 27.03
CA THR A 190 16.23 -5.80 26.95
C THR A 190 17.36 -5.83 25.94
N TRP A 191 17.18 -5.16 24.80
CA TRP A 191 18.24 -4.98 23.81
C TRP A 191 18.19 -3.59 23.16
N PRO A 192 18.91 -2.62 23.71
CA PRO A 192 18.83 -1.23 23.25
C PRO A 192 19.36 -1.03 21.83
N TYR A 193 18.80 -0.04 21.15
CA TYR A 193 19.22 0.37 19.82
C TYR A 193 20.62 0.98 19.78
N GLN A 194 21.47 0.40 18.93
CA GLN A 194 22.78 0.94 18.63
C GLN A 194 22.73 1.77 17.34
N THR A 195 23.11 3.04 17.46
CA THR A 195 23.09 4.00 16.35
C THR A 195 24.36 3.97 15.50
N ALA A 196 25.48 3.48 16.06
CA ALA A 196 26.74 3.36 15.33
C ALA A 196 26.66 2.23 14.30
N GLU A 197 27.28 2.40 13.14
CA GLU A 197 27.41 1.34 12.15
C GLU A 197 28.57 0.39 12.53
N GLU A 198 28.44 -0.90 12.20
CA GLU A 198 29.52 -1.89 12.33
C GLU A 198 29.75 -2.57 10.97
N ALA A 199 30.94 -2.37 10.39
CA ALA A 199 31.21 -2.75 9.00
C ALA A 199 31.01 -4.25 8.71
N ASP A 200 31.34 -5.11 9.68
CA ASP A 200 31.29 -6.56 9.53
C ASP A 200 30.14 -7.22 10.30
N ASN A 201 29.24 -6.42 10.88
CA ASN A 201 28.15 -6.90 11.73
C ASN A 201 26.92 -6.01 11.59
N GLU A 202 26.29 -6.01 10.41
CA GLU A 202 25.13 -5.16 10.13
C GLU A 202 23.98 -5.37 11.14
N GLY A 203 23.71 -6.63 11.50
CA GLY A 203 22.69 -6.98 12.49
C GLY A 203 23.09 -6.73 13.96
N GLN A 204 24.38 -6.50 14.24
CA GLN A 204 24.92 -6.21 15.57
C GLN A 204 24.56 -7.25 16.64
N GLY A 205 24.48 -8.52 16.23
CA GLY A 205 24.09 -9.65 17.08
C GLY A 205 25.25 -10.46 17.64
N PRO A 206 24.94 -11.49 18.46
CA PRO A 206 23.59 -11.97 18.83
C PRO A 206 22.93 -11.20 19.99
N PRO A 207 21.60 -11.34 20.19
CA PRO A 207 20.89 -10.78 21.34
C PRO A 207 21.32 -11.39 22.68
N PRO A 208 21.04 -10.69 23.80
CA PRO A 208 20.97 -11.34 25.11
C PRO A 208 19.95 -12.49 25.12
N ALA A 209 20.25 -13.59 25.80
CA ALA A 209 19.39 -14.79 25.81
C ALA A 209 17.93 -14.50 26.23
N ARG A 210 17.73 -13.57 27.18
CA ARG A 210 16.40 -13.14 27.63
C ARG A 210 15.55 -12.47 26.53
N ALA A 211 16.18 -11.85 25.53
CA ALA A 211 15.48 -11.17 24.45
C ALA A 211 14.65 -12.15 23.61
N LEU A 212 15.21 -13.32 23.31
CA LEU A 212 14.52 -14.37 22.57
C LEU A 212 13.31 -14.90 23.33
N SER A 213 13.42 -15.11 24.65
CA SER A 213 12.28 -15.54 25.47
C SER A 213 11.21 -14.47 25.60
N GLU A 214 11.60 -13.20 25.74
CA GLU A 214 10.65 -12.09 25.81
C GLU A 214 9.91 -11.88 24.49
N ALA A 215 10.61 -12.03 23.37
CA ALA A 215 10.05 -11.84 22.04
C ALA A 215 8.84 -12.74 21.77
N GLN A 216 8.84 -13.96 22.30
CA GLN A 216 7.76 -14.92 22.10
C GLN A 216 6.40 -14.43 22.61
N HIS A 217 6.38 -13.55 23.61
CA HIS A 217 5.16 -12.99 24.18
C HIS A 217 4.56 -11.86 23.31
N ARG A 218 5.29 -11.35 22.32
CA ARG A 218 4.92 -10.20 21.49
C ARG A 218 4.95 -10.55 20.01
N ARG A 219 4.26 -11.63 19.67
CA ARG A 219 4.02 -12.02 18.28
C ARG A 219 2.74 -11.40 17.77
N ILE A 220 2.74 -11.03 16.49
CA ILE A 220 1.50 -10.68 15.79
C ILE A 220 0.79 -11.96 15.34
N GLY A 221 -0.54 -11.95 15.36
CA GLY A 221 -1.33 -13.11 14.94
C GLY A 221 -1.35 -13.31 13.42
N SER A 222 -1.43 -12.23 12.66
CA SER A 222 -1.40 -12.24 11.20
C SER A 222 -1.10 -10.83 10.67
N TYR A 223 -0.84 -10.73 9.36
CA TYR A 223 -0.73 -9.47 8.64
C TYR A 223 -1.43 -9.61 7.27
N GLN A 224 -1.83 -8.47 6.70
CA GLN A 224 -2.44 -8.41 5.37
C GLN A 224 -1.67 -7.42 4.50
N VAL A 225 -1.37 -7.83 3.27
CA VAL A 225 -0.86 -6.92 2.24
C VAL A 225 -2.05 -6.20 1.62
N LEU A 226 -2.03 -4.87 1.66
CA LEU A 226 -3.06 -4.06 1.00
C LEU A 226 -2.74 -3.93 -0.49
N ALA A 227 -3.76 -4.03 -1.34
CA ALA A 227 -3.60 -3.80 -2.77
C ALA A 227 -3.03 -2.40 -3.02
N ALA A 228 -2.02 -2.32 -3.89
CA ALA A 228 -1.55 -1.04 -4.36
C ALA A 228 -2.70 -0.31 -5.05
N LYS A 229 -2.91 0.97 -4.73
CA LYS A 229 -3.76 1.81 -5.57
C LYS A 229 -3.13 1.84 -6.96
N THR A 230 -3.79 1.28 -7.96
CA THR A 230 -3.43 1.51 -9.37
C THR A 230 -3.46 3.02 -9.58
N SER A 231 -2.30 3.60 -9.82
CA SER A 231 -2.11 5.04 -9.92
C SER A 231 -2.70 5.57 -11.23
N ALA A 232 -4.02 5.60 -11.36
CA ALA A 232 -4.66 6.35 -12.43
C ALA A 232 -4.45 7.87 -12.23
N ARG A 233 -4.35 8.35 -10.98
CA ARG A 233 -4.02 9.76 -10.67
C ARG A 233 -3.23 9.94 -9.36
N SER A 234 -1.93 9.61 -9.36
CA SER A 234 -0.98 10.21 -8.42
C SER A 234 -0.50 11.56 -8.97
N ARG A 235 -1.40 12.54 -9.10
CA ARG A 235 -1.04 13.95 -9.38
C ARG A 235 -2.13 14.87 -8.82
N ARG A 236 -2.15 15.03 -7.49
CA ARG A 236 -2.67 16.22 -6.78
C ARG A 236 -2.52 16.12 -5.25
N CYS A 237 -1.38 15.60 -4.78
CA CYS A 237 -0.94 15.85 -3.41
C CYS A 237 0.49 16.38 -3.48
N TRP A 238 0.82 17.36 -2.64
CA TRP A 238 2.00 18.23 -2.64
C TRP A 238 1.88 19.53 -3.49
N GLN A 239 1.02 20.45 -3.04
CA GLN A 239 1.42 21.86 -2.98
C GLN A 239 1.92 22.14 -1.57
N ILE A 240 3.24 22.07 -1.35
CA ILE A 240 3.87 22.84 -0.27
C ILE A 240 4.15 24.20 -0.91
N THR A 241 3.26 25.17 -0.70
CA THR A 241 3.60 26.58 -0.91
C THR A 241 4.45 27.03 0.28
N ASN A 242 5.77 26.88 0.18
CA ASN A 242 6.66 27.71 0.99
C ASN A 242 6.72 29.08 0.33
N ARG A 243 5.97 30.04 0.89
CA ARG A 243 6.32 31.45 0.76
C ARG A 243 7.46 31.72 1.76
N TYR A 244 8.62 32.09 1.24
CA TYR A 244 9.42 33.12 1.88
C TYR A 244 9.06 34.45 1.23
#